data_AF-A0A3B8WPJ4-F1
#
_entry.id   AF-A0A3B8WPJ4-F1
#
_cell.length_a   1.000
_cell.length_b   1.000
_cell.length_c   1.000
_cell.angle_alpha   90.00
_cell.angle_beta   90.00
_cell.angle_gamma   90.00
#
_symmetry.space_group_name_H-M   'P 1'
#
loop_
_entity.id
_entity.type
_entity.pdbx_description
1 polymer ?
#
loop_
_entity_poly.entity_id
_entity_poly.type
_entity_poly.pdbx_seq_one_letter_code
_entity_poly.pdbx_strand_id
1 'polypeptide(L)' 'VYRQALVAYLEQYQGKLDDDSKRRLTTNPLRILDSKDPATREILQGAPSLDDYLDDESRQHFEQLKAMLDAAGVAYT' A
#
# COMPACT_ATOMS: atom_id res chain seq x y z
N VAL A 1 -6.88 -10.42 -0.95
CA VAL A 1 -5.77 -10.74 -1.88
C VAL A 1 -4.56 -9.84 -1.65
N TYR A 2 -4.68 -8.51 -1.81
CA TYR A 2 -3.56 -7.58 -1.59
C TYR A 2 -2.87 -7.73 -0.22
N ARG A 3 -3.64 -7.74 0.87
CA ARG A 3 -3.09 -7.89 2.23
C ARG A 3 -2.19 -9.12 2.36
N GLN A 4 -2.61 -10.25 1.77
CA GLN A 4 -1.83 -11.50 1.83
C GLN A 4 -0.57 -11.39 0.98
N ALA A 5 -0.65 -10.77 -0.20
CA ALA A 5 0.53 -10.52 -1.03
C ALA A 5 1.54 -9.59 -0.33
N LEU A 6 1.07 -8.52 0.31
CA LEU A 6 1.90 -7.60 1.08
C LEU A 6 2.56 -8.30 2.28
N VAL A 7 1.82 -9.11 3.03
CA VAL A 7 2.38 -9.88 4.16
C VAL A 7 3.42 -10.88 3.66
N ALA A 8 3.11 -11.68 2.64
CA ALA A 8 4.04 -12.66 2.08
C ALA A 8 5.32 -12.01 1.52
N TYR A 9 5.22 -10.81 0.96
CA TYR A 9 6.38 -10.01 0.56
C TYR A 9 7.22 -9.56 1.77
N LEU A 10 6.58 -8.95 2.76
CA LEU A 10 7.26 -8.39 3.94
C LEU A 10 7.86 -9.45 4.86
N GLU A 11 7.29 -10.65 4.90
CA GLU A 11 7.84 -11.80 5.64
C GLU A 11 9.25 -12.17 5.18
N GLN A 12 9.56 -12.01 3.89
CA GLN A 12 10.91 -12.24 3.35
C GLN A 12 11.95 -11.26 3.90
N TYR A 13 11.48 -10.09 4.37
CA TYR A 13 12.30 -9.02 4.89
C TYR A 13 12.13 -8.81 6.40
N GLN A 14 11.48 -9.72 7.11
CA GLN A 14 11.15 -9.56 8.54
C GLN A 14 12.36 -9.20 9.42
N GLY A 15 13.55 -9.71 9.09
CA GLY A 15 14.80 -9.40 9.80
C GLY A 15 15.35 -7.99 9.55
N LYS A 16 14.91 -7.33 8.48
CA LYS A 16 15.31 -5.97 8.10
C LYS A 16 14.26 -4.91 8.45
N LEU A 17 13.05 -5.33 8.84
CA LEU A 17 12.02 -4.42 9.33
C LEU A 17 12.38 -3.88 10.71
N ASP A 18 11.92 -2.66 10.99
CA ASP A 18 11.93 -2.10 12.33
C ASP A 18 10.92 -2.81 13.26
N ASP A 19 11.08 -2.65 14.57
CA ASP A 19 10.27 -3.40 15.55
C ASP A 19 8.78 -3.01 15.53
N ASP A 20 8.45 -1.79 15.13
CA ASP A 20 7.06 -1.35 14.97
C ASP A 20 6.46 -1.99 13.72
N SER A 21 7.19 -2.04 12.60
CA SER A 21 6.79 -2.75 11.39
C SER A 21 6.61 -4.26 11.62
N LYS A 22 7.49 -4.91 12.39
CA LYS A 22 7.31 -6.33 12.78
C LYS A 22 6.02 -6.57 13.55
N ARG A 23 5.66 -5.69 14.50
CA ARG A 23 4.40 -5.76 15.25
C ARG A 23 3.19 -5.51 14.36
N ARG A 24 3.32 -4.56 13.42
CA ARG A 24 2.26 -4.22 12.46
C ARG A 24 2.01 -5.34 11.46
N LEU A 25 3.01 -6.16 11.15
CA LEU A 25 2.87 -7.26 10.19
C LEU A 25 1.73 -8.22 10.56
N THR A 26 1.56 -8.51 11.85
CA THR A 26 0.53 -9.42 12.36
C THR A 26 -0.78 -8.71 12.73
N THR A 27 -0.75 -7.41 13.02
CA THR A 27 -1.93 -6.65 13.49
C THR A 27 -2.59 -5.86 12.37
N ASN A 28 -1.85 -4.95 11.73
CA ASN A 28 -2.31 -4.14 10.62
C ASN A 28 -1.17 -3.89 9.62
N PRO A 29 -0.93 -4.84 8.69
CA PRO A 29 0.22 -4.79 7.77
C PRO A 29 0.16 -3.60 6.81
N LEU A 30 -1.03 -3.03 6.54
CA LEU A 30 -1.17 -1.83 5.70
C LEU A 30 -0.52 -0.61 6.35
N ARG A 31 -0.41 -0.56 7.69
CA ARG A 31 0.29 0.53 8.40
C ARG A 31 1.81 0.50 8.24
N ILE A 32 2.37 -0.56 7.64
CA ILE A 32 3.80 -0.63 7.31
C ILE A 32 4.10 0.30 6.13
N LEU A 33 3.14 0.51 5.21
CA LEU A 33 3.27 1.42 4.07
C LEU A 33 3.55 2.87 4.48
N ASP A 34 3.14 3.25 5.69
CA ASP A 34 3.36 4.57 6.31
C ASP A 34 4.63 4.59 7.21
N SER A 35 5.49 3.57 7.13
CA SER A 35 6.71 3.56 7.94
C SER A 35 7.64 4.71 7.53
N LYS A 36 8.23 5.35 8.55
CA LYS A 36 9.22 6.41 8.40
C LYS A 36 10.65 5.86 8.39
N ASP A 37 10.82 4.57 8.70
CA ASP A 37 12.13 3.93 8.71
C ASP A 37 12.69 3.83 7.26
N PRO A 38 13.90 4.35 7.00
CA PRO A 38 14.48 4.33 5.65
C PRO A 38 14.65 2.93 5.06
N ALA A 39 15.02 1.94 5.88
CA ALA A 39 15.23 0.57 5.40
C ALA A 39 13.90 -0.10 5.05
N THR A 40 12.87 0.11 5.88
CA THR A 40 11.51 -0.32 5.57
C THR A 40 10.99 0.36 4.30
N ARG A 41 11.23 1.66 4.12
CA ARG A 41 10.84 2.39 2.89
C ARG A 41 11.52 1.86 1.63
N GLU A 42 12.78 1.47 1.71
CA GLU A 42 13.49 0.87 0.58
C GLU A 42 12.88 -0.49 0.19
N ILE A 43 12.58 -1.34 1.18
CA ILE A 43 11.89 -2.62 0.96
C ILE A 43 10.53 -2.39 0.29
N LEU A 44 9.78 -1.37 0.72
CA LEU A 44 8.46 -1.06 0.18
C LEU A 44 8.45 -0.65 -1.29
N GLN A 45 9.57 -0.20 -1.85
CA GLN A 45 9.64 0.13 -3.28
C GLN A 45 9.43 -1.09 -4.19
N GLY A 46 9.74 -2.30 -3.71
CA GLY A 46 9.49 -3.55 -4.41
C GLY A 46 8.19 -4.25 -4.03
N ALA A 47 7.38 -3.64 -3.15
CA ALA A 47 6.12 -4.23 -2.71
C ALA A 47 5.11 -4.30 -3.86
N PRO A 48 4.18 -5.27 -3.83
CA PRO A 48 3.08 -5.31 -4.80
C PRO A 48 2.33 -3.98 -4.83
N SER A 49 1.98 -3.50 -6.02
CA SER A 49 1.14 -2.30 -6.16
C SER A 49 -0.27 -2.62 -5.71
N LEU A 50 -0.93 -1.70 -5.00
CA LEU A 50 -2.33 -1.86 -4.60
C LEU A 50 -3.27 -1.89 -5.82
N ASP A 51 -2.92 -1.12 -6.87
CA ASP A 51 -3.75 -0.95 -8.06
C ASP A 51 -3.99 -2.28 -8.80
N ASP A 52 -3.00 -3.18 -8.76
CA ASP A 52 -3.07 -4.51 -9.39
C ASP A 52 -4.09 -5.43 -8.69
N TYR A 53 -4.50 -5.10 -7.46
CA TYR A 53 -5.38 -5.91 -6.63
C TYR A 53 -6.73 -5.26 -6.35
N LEU A 54 -7.00 -4.09 -6.92
CA LEU A 54 -8.34 -3.51 -6.92
C LEU A 54 -9.28 -4.42 -7.72
N ASP A 55 -10.51 -4.57 -7.25
CA ASP A 55 -11.57 -5.16 -8.07
C ASP A 55 -12.13 -4.11 -9.05
N ASP A 56 -12.93 -4.59 -10.00
CA ASP A 56 -13.45 -3.74 -11.07
C ASP A 56 -14.42 -2.67 -10.55
N GLU A 57 -15.15 -2.98 -9.47
CA GLU A 57 -16.04 -2.02 -8.80
C GLU A 57 -15.24 -0.87 -8.16
N SER A 58 -14.18 -1.20 -7.41
CA SER A 58 -13.29 -0.21 -6.79
C SER A 58 -12.57 0.63 -7.82
N ARG A 59 -12.10 0.02 -8.93
CA ARG A 59 -11.52 0.74 -10.06
C ARG A 59 -12.52 1.72 -10.66
N GLN A 60 -13.73 1.27 -10.96
CA GLN A 60 -14.76 2.13 -11.55
C GLN A 60 -15.12 3.29 -10.62
N HIS A 61 -15.24 3.03 -9.31
CA HIS A 61 -15.52 4.07 -8.33
C HIS A 61 -14.37 5.09 -8.25
N PHE A 62 -13.12 4.64 -8.33
CA PHE A 62 -11.96 5.54 -8.36
C PHE A 62 -11.89 6.38 -9.64
N GLU A 63 -12.22 5.81 -10.81
CA GLU A 63 -12.34 6.57 -12.07
C GLU A 63 -13.44 7.64 -11.99
N GLN A 64 -14.58 7.32 -11.39
CA GLN A 64 -15.66 8.30 -11.19
C GLN A 64 -15.21 9.45 -10.29
N LEU A 65 -14.48 9.16 -9.21
CA LEU A 65 -13.91 10.19 -8.34
C LEU A 65 -12.95 11.11 -9.10
N LYS A 66 -12.03 10.55 -9.90
CA LYS A 66 -11.11 11.33 -10.73
C LYS A 66 -11.86 12.24 -11.70
N ALA A 67 -12.87 11.70 -12.39
CA ALA A 67 -13.71 12.50 -13.29
C ALA A 67 -14.42 13.67 -12.59
N MET A 68 -14.87 13.49 -11.34
CA MET A 68 -15.45 14.57 -10.54
C MET A 68 -14.41 15.63 -10.14
N LEU A 69 -13.20 15.21 -9.77
CA LEU A 69 -12.10 16.12 -9.44
C LEU A 69 -11.65 16.94 -10.65
N ASP A 70 -11.54 16.29 -11.82
CA ASP A 70 -11.22 16.93 -13.09
C ASP A 70 -12.29 17.95 -13.48
N ALA A 71 -13.58 17.58 -13.36
CA ALA A 71 -14.69 18.48 -13.62
C ALA A 71 -14.72 19.68 -12.65
N ALA A 72 -14.24 19.50 -11.43
CA ALA A 72 -14.08 20.56 -10.43
C ALA A 72 -12.78 21.38 -10.60
N GLY A 73 -11.89 21.00 -11.51
CA GLY A 73 -10.59 21.65 -11.72
C GLY A 73 -9.60 21.45 -10.57
N VAL A 74 -9.76 20.38 -9.78
CA VAL A 74 -8.89 20.06 -8.65
C VAL A 74 -7.73 19.21 -9.13
N ALA A 75 -6.52 19.76 -9.11
CA ALA A 75 -5.31 18.99 -9.44
C ALA A 75 -4.98 17.99 -8.32
N TYR A 76 -4.66 16.76 -8.72
CA TYR A 76 -4.18 15.68 -7.84
C TYR A 76 -2.89 15.07 -8.43
N THR A 77 -2.02 14.55 -7.56
CA THR A 77 -0.73 13.93 -7.88
C THR A 77 -0.53 12.67 -7.09
#